data_AF-A0A3N5I010-F1
#
_entry.id   AF-A0A3N5I010-F1
#
_cell.length_a   1.000
_cell.length_b   1.000
_cell.length_c   1.000
_cell.angle_alpha   90.00
_cell.angle_beta   90.00
_cell.angle_gamma   90.00
#
_symmetry.space_group_name_H-M   'P 1'
#
loop_
_entity.id
_entity.type
_entity.pdbx_description
1 polymer ?
#
loop_
_entity_poly.entity_id
_entity_poly.type
_entity_poly.pdbx_seq_one_letter_code
_entity_poly.pdbx_strand_id
1 'polypeptide(L)'
;MARPQPLHPQRAVSRRLLGSGAIVVLALGLAVYGGNQVLRVNHMRRDMETMERDILVLRARAEELSRAVEQLRNDPAYIEKLAREELGYVRPDDTVLKFPSAGRGAPTR
;
A
#
# COMPACT_ATOMS: atom_id res chain seq x y z
N MET A 1 67.98 34.16 49.46
CA MET A 1 67.11 33.18 50.15
C MET A 1 65.74 33.15 49.45
N ALA A 2 65.24 31.94 49.19
CA ALA A 2 63.85 31.50 48.91
C ALA A 2 62.93 32.27 47.91
N ARG A 3 62.95 31.84 46.63
CA ARG A 3 61.90 31.16 45.81
C ARG A 3 60.36 31.41 46.02
N PRO A 4 59.51 31.08 45.00
CA PRO A 4 58.54 31.96 44.35
C PRO A 4 57.07 31.61 44.64
N GLN A 5 56.11 32.40 44.13
CA GLN A 5 54.71 31.96 43.99
C GLN A 5 54.02 32.58 42.75
N PRO A 6 53.62 31.73 41.79
CA PRO A 6 52.38 31.94 41.05
C PRO A 6 51.40 30.81 41.38
N LEU A 7 50.26 31.15 41.98
CA LEU A 7 49.16 30.22 42.17
C LEU A 7 48.19 30.36 40.98
N HIS A 8 48.36 29.48 39.99
CA HIS A 8 47.33 29.24 38.97
C HIS A 8 46.07 28.67 39.65
N PRO A 9 44.88 29.29 39.47
CA PRO A 9 43.66 28.68 39.93
C PRO A 9 43.33 27.50 39.01
N GLN A 10 43.65 26.29 39.46
CA GLN A 10 43.05 25.05 38.96
C GLN A 10 41.54 25.19 39.15
N ARG A 11 40.82 25.50 38.06
CA ARG A 11 39.36 25.45 38.04
C ARG A 11 38.95 24.01 38.28
N ALA A 12 38.68 23.68 39.55
CA ALA A 12 37.99 22.47 39.92
C ALA A 12 36.69 22.45 39.13
N VAL A 13 36.62 21.60 38.11
CA VAL A 13 35.38 21.36 37.37
C VAL A 13 34.37 20.93 38.41
N SER A 14 33.42 21.83 38.70
CA SER A 14 32.51 21.63 39.81
C SER A 14 31.78 20.31 39.56
N ARG A 15 31.74 19.45 40.58
CA ARG A 15 31.10 18.13 40.54
C ARG A 15 29.62 18.21 40.04
N ARG A 16 29.03 19.41 40.11
CA ARG A 16 27.72 19.79 39.54
C ARG A 16 27.70 19.86 38.01
N LEU A 17 28.76 20.36 37.36
CA LEU A 17 28.89 20.37 35.89
C LEU A 17 28.98 18.94 35.34
N LEU A 18 29.73 18.06 36.02
CA LEU A 18 29.80 16.64 35.68
C LEU A 18 28.44 15.93 35.84
N GLY A 19 27.71 16.21 36.93
CA GLY A 19 26.35 15.67 37.13
C GLY A 19 25.34 16.17 36.09
N SER A 20 25.40 17.45 35.72
CA SER A 20 24.52 18.01 34.68
C SER A 20 24.79 17.40 33.30
N GLY A 21 26.06 17.15 32.97
CA GLY A 21 26.43 16.46 31.72
C GLY A 21 25.86 15.04 31.65
N ALA A 22 25.93 14.29 32.75
CA ALA A 22 25.36 12.94 32.82
C ALA A 22 23.83 12.93 32.61
N ILE A 23 23.11 13.90 33.19
CA ILE A 23 21.65 14.02 33.01
C ILE A 23 21.30 14.35 31.55
N VAL A 24 22.05 15.25 30.91
CA VAL A 24 21.82 15.61 29.50
C VAL A 24 22.07 14.41 28.58
N VAL A 25 23.14 13.66 28.81
CA VAL A 25 23.44 12.44 28.04
C VAL A 25 22.33 11.39 28.24
N LEU A 26 21.85 11.22 29.47
CA LEU A 26 20.76 10.28 29.77
C LEU A 26 19.44 10.70 29.12
N ALA A 27 19.11 11.99 29.15
CA ALA A 27 17.92 12.55 28.50
C ALA A 27 17.98 12.40 26.97
N LEU A 28 19.14 12.63 26.35
CA LEU A 28 19.35 12.42 24.92
C LEU A 28 19.23 10.94 24.55
N GLY A 29 19.80 10.03 25.36
CA GLY A 29 19.65 8.59 25.18
C GLY A 29 18.19 8.14 25.21
N LEU A 30 17.42 8.63 26.19
CA LEU A 30 15.98 8.34 26.29
C LEU A 30 15.17 8.97 25.15
N ALA A 31 15.53 10.17 24.68
CA ALA A 31 14.86 10.83 23.57
C ALA A 31 15.07 10.08 22.25
N VAL A 32 16.30 9.64 21.97
CA VAL A 32 16.63 8.85 20.77
C VAL A 32 15.94 7.48 20.84
N TYR A 33 15.99 6.81 22.00
CA TYR A 33 15.37 5.52 22.19
C TYR A 33 13.83 5.58 22.14
N GLY A 34 13.24 6.61 22.75
CA GLY A 34 11.79 6.83 22.76
C GLY A 34 11.23 7.28 21.41
N GLY A 35 11.91 8.19 20.72
CA GLY A 35 11.48 8.72 19.42
C GLY A 35 11.40 7.65 18.34
N ASN A 36 12.43 6.80 18.23
CA ASN A 36 12.45 5.72 17.24
C ASN A 36 11.39 4.65 17.50
N GLN A 37 11.06 4.38 18.76
CA GLN A 37 10.05 3.38 19.11
C GLN A 37 8.63 3.84 18.77
N VAL A 38 8.31 5.13 18.95
CA VAL A 38 6.99 5.67 18.59
C VAL A 38 6.77 5.64 17.07
N LEU A 39 7.79 6.01 16.29
CA LEU A 39 7.70 5.98 14.83
C LEU A 39 7.50 4.56 14.28
N ARG A 40 8.20 3.58 14.85
CA ARG A 40 8.09 2.16 14.45
C ARG A 40 6.71 1.59 14.72
N VAL A 41 6.14 1.86 15.89
CA VAL A 41 4.79 1.40 16.25
C VAL A 41 3.74 2.03 15.34
N ASN A 42 3.89 3.30 14.98
CA ASN A 42 2.94 3.96 14.08
C ASN A 42 3.02 3.42 12.63
N HIS A 43 4.22 3.11 12.14
CA HIS A 43 4.37 2.43 10.84
C HIS A 43 3.72 1.04 10.86
N MET A 44 4.02 0.22 11.87
CA MET A 44 3.42 -1.12 11.98
C MET A 44 1.89 -1.07 12.05
N ARG A 45 1.32 -0.08 12.77
CA ARG A 45 -0.14 0.11 12.80
C ARG A 45 -0.71 0.43 11.41
N ARG A 46 -0.08 1.32 10.65
CA ARG A 46 -0.52 1.66 9.29
C ARG A 46 -0.39 0.48 8.32
N ASP A 47 0.67 -0.30 8.47
CA ASP A 47 0.87 -1.50 7.65
C ASP A 47 -0.21 -2.54 7.96
N MET A 48 -0.54 -2.75 9.24
CA MET A 48 -1.64 -3.63 9.65
C MET A 48 -2.99 -3.17 9.08
N GLU A 49 -3.32 -1.88 9.20
CA GLU A 49 -4.55 -1.34 8.63
C GLU A 49 -4.63 -1.51 7.11
N THR A 50 -3.50 -1.38 6.41
CA THR A 50 -3.45 -1.57 4.95
C THR A 50 -3.67 -3.04 4.60
N MET A 51 -2.99 -3.95 5.30
CA MET A 51 -3.16 -5.40 5.12
C MET A 51 -4.60 -5.86 5.41
N GLU A 52 -5.23 -5.32 6.45
CA GLU A 52 -6.63 -5.62 6.76
C GLU A 52 -7.58 -5.19 5.64
N ARG A 53 -7.37 -4.00 5.07
CA ARG A 53 -8.15 -3.52 3.92
C ARG A 53 -7.94 -4.41 2.70
N ASP A 54 -6.70 -4.81 2.43
CA ASP A 54 -6.39 -5.70 1.31
C ASP A 54 -7.09 -7.05 1.49
N ILE A 55 -7.07 -7.64 2.68
CA ILE A 55 -7.79 -8.89 2.98
C ILE A 55 -9.29 -8.74 2.66
N LEU A 56 -9.92 -7.63 3.05
CA LEU A 56 -11.34 -7.40 2.76
C LEU A 56 -11.61 -7.32 1.25
N VAL A 57 -10.79 -6.57 0.51
CA VAL A 57 -10.91 -6.43 -0.95
C VAL A 57 -10.71 -7.78 -1.65
N LEU A 58 -9.67 -8.53 -1.28
CA LEU A 58 -9.39 -9.84 -1.87
C LEU A 58 -10.50 -10.84 -1.59
N ARG A 59 -11.07 -10.84 -0.38
CA ARG A 59 -12.22 -11.71 -0.04
C ARG A 59 -13.44 -11.38 -0.89
N ALA A 60 -13.77 -10.11 -1.05
CA ALA A 60 -14.89 -9.70 -1.90
C ALA A 60 -14.70 -10.14 -3.35
N ARG A 61 -13.51 -9.96 -3.92
CA ARG A 61 -13.18 -10.43 -5.28
C ARG A 61 -13.24 -11.95 -5.42
N ALA A 62 -12.74 -12.67 -4.42
CA ALA A 62 -12.79 -14.13 -4.41
C ALA A 62 -14.24 -14.63 -4.39
N GLU A 63 -15.12 -13.99 -3.60
CA GLU A 63 -16.53 -14.32 -3.54
C GLU A 63 -17.23 -14.04 -4.88
N GLU A 64 -17.00 -12.87 -5.48
CA GLU A 64 -17.54 -12.52 -6.80
C GLU A 64 -17.12 -13.52 -7.88
N LEU A 65 -15.83 -13.84 -7.94
CA LEU A 65 -15.29 -14.79 -8.90
C LEU A 65 -15.85 -16.21 -8.66
N SER A 66 -16.00 -16.61 -7.40
CA SER A 66 -16.59 -17.91 -7.07
C SER A 66 -18.04 -18.03 -7.56
N ARG A 67 -18.83 -16.96 -7.44
CA ARG A 67 -20.21 -16.93 -7.95
C ARG A 67 -20.25 -16.98 -9.47
N ALA A 68 -19.35 -16.26 -10.14
CA ALA A 68 -19.23 -16.32 -11.60
C ALA A 68 -18.86 -17.73 -12.09
N VAL A 69 -17.92 -18.40 -11.41
CA VAL A 69 -17.56 -19.80 -11.71
C VAL A 69 -18.75 -20.72 -11.50
N GLU A 70 -19.51 -20.57 -10.41
CA GLU A 70 -20.68 -21.40 -10.14
C GLU A 70 -21.77 -21.24 -11.21
N GLN A 71 -22.04 -20.00 -11.64
CA GLN A 71 -22.96 -19.71 -12.74
C GLN A 71 -22.44 -20.34 -14.05
N LEU A 72 -21.16 -20.20 -14.34
CA LEU A 72 -20.56 -20.76 -15.55
C LEU A 72 -20.54 -22.30 -15.55
N ARG A 73 -20.51 -22.96 -14.39
CA ARG A 73 -20.53 -24.43 -14.30
C ARG A 73 -21.93 -25.02 -14.36
N ASN A 74 -22.91 -24.35 -13.76
CA ASN A 74 -24.24 -24.92 -13.54
C ASN A 74 -25.33 -24.33 -14.44
N ASP A 75 -25.07 -23.23 -15.14
CA ASP A 75 -26.04 -22.59 -16.04
C ASP A 75 -25.52 -22.58 -17.50
N PRO A 76 -25.95 -23.55 -18.33
CA PRO A 76 -25.61 -23.59 -19.74
C PRO A 76 -26.10 -22.37 -20.53
N ALA A 77 -27.21 -21.74 -20.12
CA ALA A 77 -27.75 -20.55 -20.78
C ALA A 77 -26.86 -19.33 -20.50
N TYR A 78 -26.28 -19.24 -19.31
CA TYR A 78 -25.29 -18.22 -18.98
C TYR A 78 -24.02 -18.33 -19.84
N ILE A 79 -23.52 -19.56 -20.05
CA ILE A 79 -22.38 -19.81 -20.95
C ILE A 79 -22.72 -19.39 -22.39
N GLU A 80 -23.89 -19.78 -22.90
CA GLU A 80 -24.31 -19.43 -24.25
C GLU A 80 -24.43 -17.92 -24.43
N LYS A 81 -25.03 -17.23 -23.45
CA LYS A 81 -25.15 -15.77 -23.45
C LYS A 81 -23.76 -15.13 -23.54
N LEU A 82 -22.82 -15.54 -22.69
CA LEU A 82 -21.46 -15.02 -22.70
C LEU A 82 -20.74 -15.32 -24.03
N ALA A 83 -20.93 -16.52 -24.59
CA ALA A 83 -20.37 -16.87 -25.89
C ALA A 83 -20.93 -16.00 -27.03
N ARG A 84 -22.23 -15.70 -27.01
CA ARG A 84 -22.87 -14.83 -28.01
C ARG A 84 -22.40 -13.37 -27.87
N GLU A 85 -22.31 -12.86 -26.65
CA GLU A 85 -21.99 -11.45 -26.36
C GLU A 85 -20.49 -11.14 -26.51
N GLU A 86 -19.62 -11.94 -25.88
CA GLU A 86 -18.18 -11.67 -25.85
C GLU A 86 -17.43 -12.28 -27.03
N LEU A 87 -17.87 -13.44 -27.52
CA LEU A 87 -17.17 -14.20 -28.56
C LEU A 87 -17.87 -14.16 -29.92
N GLY A 88 -19.07 -13.56 -30.01
CA GLY A 88 -19.85 -13.52 -31.24
C GLY A 88 -20.26 -14.92 -31.73
N TYR A 89 -20.44 -15.87 -30.80
CA TYR A 89 -20.84 -17.23 -31.12
C TYR A 89 -22.22 -17.25 -31.79
N VAL A 90 -22.32 -17.97 -32.90
CA VAL A 90 -23.53 -18.14 -33.70
C VAL A 90 -23.66 -19.63 -34.01
N ARG A 91 -24.82 -20.23 -33.71
CA ARG A 91 -25.05 -21.65 -33.99
C ARG A 91 -25.23 -21.88 -35.49
N PRO A 92 -25.00 -23.10 -36.00
CA PRO A 92 -25.20 -23.42 -37.42
C PRO A 92 -26.63 -23.13 -37.93
N ASP A 93 -27.61 -23.18 -37.04
CA ASP A 93 -29.04 -22.92 -37.27
C ASP A 93 -29.46 -21.46 -37.06
N ASP A 94 -28.55 -20.57 -36.62
CA ASP A 94 -28.84 -19.15 -36.43
C ASP A 94 -28.76 -18.35 -37.74
N THR A 95 -29.62 -17.33 -37.90
CA THR A 95 -29.63 -16.44 -39.08
C THR A 95 -28.80 -15.17 -38.82
N VAL A 96 -27.75 -14.93 -39.61
CA VAL A 96 -26.89 -13.73 -39.49
C VAL A 96 -27.45 -12.56 -40.30
N LEU A 97 -27.94 -11.53 -39.62
CA LEU A 97 -28.33 -10.25 -40.24
C LEU A 97 -27.08 -9.41 -40.54
N LYS A 98 -26.69 -9.33 -41.81
CA LYS A 98 -25.67 -8.39 -42.29
C LYS A 98 -26.35 -7.13 -42.78
N PHE A 99 -26.14 -6.01 -42.09
CA PHE A 99 -26.57 -4.72 -42.61
C PHE A 99 -25.68 -4.33 -43.80
N PRO A 100 -26.24 -3.89 -44.93
CA PRO A 100 -25.44 -3.39 -46.02
C PRO A 100 -24.63 -2.20 -45.51
N SER A 101 -23.30 -2.25 -45.66
CA SER A 101 -22.47 -1.06 -45.49
C SER A 101 -23.04 0.00 -46.43
N ALA A 102 -23.35 1.19 -45.91
CA ALA A 102 -23.79 2.34 -46.69
C ALA A 102 -22.67 2.75 -47.67
N GLY A 103 -22.47 1.96 -48.72
CA GLY A 103 -21.60 2.24 -49.83
C GLY A 103 -22.34 3.22 -50.71
N ARG A 104 -21.89 4.48 -50.66
CA ARG A 104 -21.74 5.35 -51.83
C ARG A 104 -22.58 4.90 -53.04
N GLY A 105 -23.81 5.36 -53.10
CA GLY A 105 -24.45 5.60 -54.39
C GLY A 105 -23.64 6.69 -55.09
N ALA A 106 -22.72 6.29 -55.97
CA ALA A 106 -22.16 7.18 -56.97
C ALA A 106 -22.97 6.98 -58.26
N PRO A 107 -23.89 7.88 -58.62
CA PRO A 107 -24.49 7.87 -59.94
C PRO A 107 -23.49 8.50 -60.92
N THR A 108 -22.79 7.68 -61.70
CA THR A 108 -22.11 8.16 -62.91
C THR A 108 -23.09 8.13 -64.08
N ARG A 109 -23.34 9.33 -64.59
CA ARG A 109 -24.15 9.70 -65.74
C ARG A 109 -23.38 9.51 -67.04
#